data_AF-A0A6J4WUS3-F1
#
_entry.id   AF-A0A6J4WUS3-F1
#
_cell.length_a   1.000
_cell.length_b   1.000
_cell.length_c   1.000
_cell.angle_alpha   90.00
_cell.angle_beta   90.00
_cell.angle_gamma   90.00
#
_symmetry.space_group_name_H-M   'P 1'
#
loop_
_entity.id
_entity.type
_entity.pdbx_description
1 polymer ?
#
loop_
_entity_poly.entity_id
_entity_poly.type
_entity_poly.pdbx_seq_one_letter_code
_entity_poly.pdbx_strand_id
1 'polypeptide(L)'
;MKRYHVLSAFLITILLIPSFGYSQRALRVQQKRLALVIGNGEYKSSPLKNPANDANDMATMLRNSNFEVIRKINANKGDMLIAIDKFGKKLRSADVGLFFFAGHGMQVKGQNFLIPIGSYVSTETDIEFEGVAAGRILGKMEAAGSRVNIIILDACRDNPY
;
A
#
# COMPACT_ATOMS: atom_id res chain seq x y z
N MET A 1 54.14 -71.36 -15.26
CA MET A 1 53.53 -70.24 -14.48
C MET A 1 54.31 -68.95 -14.72
N LYS A 2 53.92 -68.14 -15.72
CA LYS A 2 54.33 -66.73 -15.87
C LYS A 2 53.10 -65.97 -16.41
N ARG A 3 52.69 -64.93 -15.69
CA ARG A 3 51.40 -64.22 -15.85
C ARG A 3 51.41 -63.28 -17.08
N TYR A 4 50.30 -63.25 -17.80
CA TYR A 4 50.02 -62.39 -18.95
C TYR A 4 49.65 -60.96 -18.53
N HIS A 5 50.03 -59.99 -19.38
CA HIS A 5 49.63 -58.58 -19.37
C HIS A 5 48.13 -58.39 -19.57
N VAL A 6 47.51 -57.41 -18.88
CA VAL A 6 46.40 -56.62 -19.46
C VAL A 6 46.43 -55.19 -18.90
N LEU A 7 46.80 -54.22 -19.74
CA LEU A 7 46.52 -52.80 -19.54
C LEU A 7 45.02 -52.59 -19.79
N SER A 8 44.27 -52.15 -18.77
CA SER A 8 42.85 -51.85 -18.90
C SER A 8 42.68 -50.39 -19.31
N ALA A 9 42.45 -50.14 -20.60
CA ALA A 9 42.07 -48.84 -21.11
C ALA A 9 40.60 -48.54 -20.76
N PHE A 10 40.35 -47.53 -19.93
CA PHE A 10 39.01 -47.02 -19.68
C PHE A 10 38.64 -46.04 -20.81
N LEU A 11 37.72 -46.44 -21.69
CA LEU A 11 37.04 -45.52 -22.60
C LEU A 11 36.06 -44.65 -21.81
N ILE A 12 36.31 -43.35 -21.73
CA ILE A 12 35.35 -42.36 -21.25
C ILE A 12 34.50 -41.93 -22.46
N THR A 13 33.28 -42.45 -22.54
CA THR A 13 32.29 -42.01 -23.54
C THR A 13 31.66 -40.70 -23.05
N ILE A 14 32.08 -39.57 -23.62
CA ILE A 14 31.45 -38.27 -23.37
C ILE A 14 30.09 -38.26 -24.09
N LEU A 15 28.99 -38.39 -23.35
CA LEU A 15 27.63 -38.13 -23.83
C LEU A 15 27.47 -36.62 -24.04
N LEU A 16 27.54 -36.18 -25.30
CA LEU A 16 27.12 -34.85 -25.76
C LEU A 16 25.60 -34.71 -25.52
N ILE A 17 25.21 -34.25 -24.34
CA ILE A 17 23.85 -33.78 -24.09
C ILE A 17 23.74 -32.42 -24.78
N PRO A 18 22.90 -32.24 -25.81
CA PRO A 18 22.71 -30.92 -26.40
C PRO A 18 22.13 -30.01 -25.32
N SER A 19 22.87 -28.96 -24.99
CA SER A 19 22.46 -27.86 -24.13
C SER A 19 21.34 -27.08 -24.81
N PHE A 20 20.16 -27.69 -24.95
CA PHE A 20 18.95 -26.96 -25.27
C PHE A 20 18.70 -26.04 -24.08
N GLY A 21 19.01 -24.76 -24.27
CA GLY A 21 18.76 -23.72 -23.29
C GLY A 21 17.27 -23.67 -22.99
N TYR A 22 16.84 -24.39 -21.96
CA TYR A 22 15.56 -24.16 -21.31
C TYR A 22 15.62 -22.74 -20.75
N SER A 23 15.16 -21.78 -21.54
CA SER A 23 14.80 -20.46 -21.05
C SER A 23 13.70 -20.66 -20.03
N GLN A 24 14.08 -20.80 -18.77
CA GLN A 24 13.14 -20.73 -17.66
C GLN A 24 12.64 -19.29 -17.59
N ARG A 25 11.62 -18.97 -18.38
CA ARG A 25 10.72 -17.88 -18.03
C ARG A 25 10.03 -18.31 -16.74
N ALA A 26 10.67 -18.00 -15.60
CA ALA A 26 9.98 -17.99 -14.33
C ALA A 26 8.75 -17.09 -14.51
N LEU A 27 7.56 -17.66 -14.45
CA LEU A 27 6.33 -16.90 -14.36
C LEU A 27 6.40 -16.11 -13.06
N ARG A 28 6.90 -14.86 -13.12
CA ARG A 28 6.76 -13.93 -12.01
C ARG A 28 5.27 -13.71 -11.84
N VAL A 29 4.68 -14.35 -10.83
CA VAL A 29 3.37 -13.93 -10.32
C VAL A 29 3.53 -12.49 -9.89
N GLN A 30 3.01 -11.57 -10.69
CA GLN A 30 3.08 -10.16 -10.38
C GLN A 30 2.22 -9.93 -9.13
N GLN A 31 2.87 -9.47 -8.06
CA GLN A 31 2.17 -9.14 -6.82
C GLN A 31 1.10 -8.10 -7.11
N LYS A 32 -0.12 -8.35 -6.67
CA LYS A 32 -1.22 -7.38 -6.77
C LYS A 32 -1.05 -6.35 -5.68
N ARG A 33 -0.88 -5.08 -6.07
CA ARG A 33 -0.60 -3.98 -5.15
C ARG A 33 -1.71 -2.96 -5.25
N LEU A 34 -2.28 -2.55 -4.12
CA LEU A 34 -3.39 -1.61 -4.08
C LEU A 34 -3.08 -0.48 -3.10
N ALA A 35 -3.32 0.75 -3.54
CA ALA A 35 -3.19 1.93 -2.71
C ALA A 35 -4.48 2.75 -2.66
N LEU A 36 -4.76 3.30 -1.48
CA LEU A 36 -5.69 4.42 -1.29
C LEU A 36 -4.88 5.66 -0.89
N VAL A 37 -5.01 6.72 -1.68
CA VAL A 37 -4.27 7.98 -1.51
C VAL A 37 -5.28 9.11 -1.36
N ILE A 38 -5.24 9.83 -0.24
CA ILE A 38 -6.15 10.94 0.05
C ILE A 38 -5.32 12.19 0.37
N GLY A 39 -5.65 13.31 -0.27
CA GLY A 39 -5.05 14.61 0.01
C GLY A 39 -6.12 15.66 0.27
N ASN A 40 -6.22 16.15 1.50
CA ASN A 40 -7.19 17.17 1.89
C ASN A 40 -6.47 18.46 2.28
N GLY A 41 -6.74 19.55 1.58
CA GLY A 41 -6.13 20.86 1.84
C GLY A 41 -7.09 22.04 1.81
N GLU A 42 -8.22 21.94 1.13
CA GLU A 42 -9.23 23.01 1.02
C GLU A 42 -10.14 23.12 2.26
N TYR A 43 -9.54 23.13 3.45
CA TYR A 43 -10.26 23.36 4.69
C TYR A 43 -10.71 24.82 4.78
N LYS A 44 -11.96 25.03 5.22
CA LYS A 44 -12.53 26.38 5.40
C LYS A 44 -11.79 27.17 6.48
N SER A 45 -11.51 26.52 7.61
CA SER A 45 -10.67 27.04 8.68
C SER A 45 -9.32 26.33 8.63
N SER A 46 -8.23 27.07 8.41
CA SER A 46 -6.85 26.54 8.28
C SER A 46 -6.60 25.71 7.00
N PRO A 47 -6.66 26.31 5.80
CA PRO A 47 -6.32 25.62 4.55
C PRO A 47 -4.85 25.20 4.50
N LEU A 48 -4.57 24.06 3.86
CA LEU A 48 -3.23 23.54 3.63
C LEU A 48 -2.92 23.55 2.13
N LYS A 49 -1.75 24.08 1.74
CA LYS A 49 -1.40 24.29 0.33
C LYS A 49 -0.95 23.01 -0.40
N ASN A 50 -0.30 22.09 0.31
CA ASN A 50 0.43 20.98 -0.28
C ASN A 50 -0.33 19.64 -0.40
N PRO A 51 -1.31 19.28 0.45
CA PRO A 51 -1.86 17.91 0.46
C PRO A 51 -2.38 17.39 -0.88
N ALA A 52 -2.95 18.26 -1.72
CA ALA A 52 -3.38 17.87 -3.04
C ALA A 52 -2.21 17.49 -3.96
N ASN A 53 -1.10 18.24 -3.90
CA ASN A 53 0.13 17.97 -4.64
C ASN A 53 0.80 16.69 -4.11
N ASP A 54 0.92 16.55 -2.79
CA ASP A 54 1.54 15.38 -2.16
C ASP A 54 0.79 14.09 -2.54
N ALA A 55 -0.54 14.13 -2.54
CA ALA A 55 -1.37 13.01 -2.99
C ALA A 55 -1.25 12.73 -4.50
N ASN A 56 -1.01 13.75 -5.34
CA ASN A 56 -0.77 13.56 -6.78
C ASN A 56 0.57 12.88 -7.05
N ASP A 57 1.62 13.35 -6.38
CA ASP A 57 2.97 12.84 -6.53
C ASP A 57 3.07 11.41 -6.01
N MET A 58 2.52 11.16 -4.81
CA MET A 58 2.43 9.82 -4.24
C MET A 58 1.67 8.86 -5.16
N ALA A 59 0.51 9.26 -5.68
CA ALA A 59 -0.26 8.43 -6.59
C ALA A 59 0.50 8.12 -7.90
N THR A 60 1.26 9.08 -8.43
CA THR A 60 2.09 8.89 -9.62
C THR A 60 3.22 7.91 -9.36
N MET A 61 3.96 8.10 -8.27
CA MET A 61 5.04 7.20 -7.86
C MET A 61 4.55 5.76 -7.63
N LEU A 62 3.39 5.60 -6.98
CA LEU A 62 2.80 4.29 -6.70
C LEU A 62 2.34 3.59 -7.98
N ARG A 63 1.72 4.31 -8.93
CA ARG A 63 1.38 3.75 -10.25
C ARG A 63 2.61 3.28 -11.00
N ASN A 64 3.68 4.08 -11.01
CA ASN A 64 4.97 3.69 -11.60
C ASN A 64 5.58 2.45 -10.92
N SER A 65 5.18 2.19 -9.68
CA SER A 65 5.57 1.00 -8.89
C SER A 65 4.56 -0.15 -8.97
N ASN A 66 3.69 -0.15 -9.98
CA ASN A 66 2.66 -1.16 -10.27
C ASN A 66 1.55 -1.29 -9.20
N PHE A 67 1.25 -0.22 -8.47
CA PHE A 67 0.03 -0.17 -7.66
C PHE A 67 -1.18 0.21 -8.52
N GLU A 68 -2.31 -0.47 -8.31
CA GLU A 68 -3.62 0.12 -8.56
C GLU A 68 -3.85 1.22 -7.51
N VAL A 69 -4.24 2.43 -7.94
CA VAL A 69 -4.40 3.57 -7.01
C VAL A 69 -5.81 4.14 -7.05
N ILE A 70 -6.48 4.12 -5.89
CA ILE A 70 -7.69 4.89 -5.61
C ILE A 70 -7.24 6.24 -5.04
N ARG A 71 -7.43 7.32 -5.79
CA ARG A 71 -7.05 8.69 -5.36
C ARG A 71 -8.28 9.54 -5.06
N LYS A 72 -8.23 10.32 -3.98
CA LYS A 72 -9.22 11.34 -3.63
C LYS A 72 -8.51 12.63 -3.21
N ILE A 73 -8.99 13.77 -3.72
CA ILE A 73 -8.50 15.10 -3.36
C ILE A 73 -9.66 15.87 -2.75
N ASN A 74 -9.42 16.59 -1.64
CA ASN A 74 -10.39 17.41 -0.93
C ASN A 74 -11.71 16.66 -0.66
N ALA A 75 -11.58 15.44 -0.14
CA ALA A 75 -12.70 14.56 0.15
C ALA A 75 -13.43 14.97 1.43
N ASN A 76 -14.75 15.07 1.35
CA ASN A 76 -15.61 15.13 2.53
C ASN A 76 -15.70 13.77 3.21
N LYS A 77 -16.39 13.72 4.36
CA LYS A 77 -16.49 12.51 5.17
C LYS A 77 -17.09 11.33 4.41
N GLY A 78 -18.17 11.57 3.66
CA GLY A 78 -18.84 10.54 2.85
C GLY A 78 -17.91 9.97 1.77
N ASP A 79 -17.21 10.83 1.05
CA ASP A 79 -16.21 10.44 0.04
C ASP A 79 -15.10 9.56 0.62
N MET A 80 -14.57 9.94 1.79
CA MET A 80 -13.55 9.15 2.48
C MET A 80 -14.08 7.78 2.88
N LEU A 81 -15.26 7.71 3.50
CA LEU A 81 -15.86 6.44 3.93
C LEU A 81 -16.13 5.50 2.76
N ILE A 82 -16.64 6.02 1.63
CA ILE A 82 -16.85 5.26 0.40
C ILE A 82 -15.53 4.76 -0.17
N ALA A 83 -14.49 5.61 -0.21
CA ALA A 83 -13.18 5.24 -0.72
C ALA A 83 -12.50 4.16 0.15
N ILE A 84 -12.60 4.28 1.48
CA ILE A 84 -12.08 3.31 2.44
C ILE A 84 -12.79 1.96 2.30
N ASP A 85 -14.11 1.95 2.14
CA ASP A 85 -14.84 0.69 1.93
C ASP A 85 -14.48 0.03 0.59
N LYS A 86 -14.39 0.82 -0.48
CA LYS A 86 -13.92 0.35 -1.79
C LYS A 86 -12.50 -0.23 -1.70
N PHE A 87 -11.61 0.47 -1.00
CA PHE A 87 -10.24 0.02 -0.75
C PHE A 87 -10.24 -1.33 -0.03
N GLY A 88 -10.89 -1.45 1.13
CA GLY A 88 -10.94 -2.70 1.88
C GLY A 88 -11.56 -3.86 1.09
N LYS A 89 -12.57 -3.61 0.25
CA LYS A 89 -13.17 -4.64 -0.62
C LYS A 89 -12.19 -5.16 -1.66
N LYS A 90 -11.45 -4.28 -2.32
CA LYS A 90 -10.44 -4.64 -3.32
C LYS A 90 -9.20 -5.25 -2.70
N LEU A 91 -8.85 -4.83 -1.49
CA LEU A 91 -7.64 -5.24 -0.79
C LEU A 91 -7.61 -6.75 -0.51
N ARG A 92 -8.78 -7.40 -0.34
CA ARG A 92 -8.91 -8.87 -0.19
C ARG A 92 -8.28 -9.69 -1.32
N SER A 93 -8.07 -9.10 -2.50
CA SER A 93 -7.41 -9.78 -3.62
C SER A 93 -6.02 -9.22 -3.93
N ALA A 94 -5.48 -8.37 -3.05
CA ALA A 94 -4.17 -7.76 -3.18
C ALA A 94 -3.17 -8.32 -2.16
N ASP A 95 -1.93 -8.51 -2.60
CA ASP A 95 -0.81 -8.93 -1.77
C ASP A 95 -0.29 -7.81 -0.88
N VAL A 96 -0.35 -6.56 -1.37
CA VAL A 96 0.17 -5.37 -0.69
C VAL A 96 -0.91 -4.29 -0.65
N GLY A 97 -1.22 -3.83 0.55
CA GLY A 97 -2.06 -2.67 0.80
C GLY A 97 -1.25 -1.46 1.23
N LEU A 98 -1.52 -0.30 0.64
CA LEU A 98 -0.97 0.97 1.09
C LEU A 98 -2.08 2.00 1.30
N PHE A 99 -2.03 2.69 2.42
CA PHE A 99 -2.82 3.88 2.68
C PHE A 99 -1.92 5.09 2.86
N PHE A 100 -2.19 6.15 2.11
CA PHE A 100 -1.55 7.45 2.26
C PHE A 100 -2.61 8.51 2.52
N PHE A 101 -2.35 9.35 3.52
CA PHE A 101 -3.15 10.54 3.79
C PHE A 101 -2.24 11.74 3.98
N ALA A 102 -2.56 12.84 3.30
CA ALA A 102 -2.03 14.17 3.58
C ALA A 102 -3.18 15.12 3.96
N GLY A 103 -3.03 15.89 5.04
CA GLY A 103 -4.04 16.84 5.50
C GLY A 103 -4.04 17.06 7.01
N HIS A 104 -5.14 17.57 7.56
CA HIS A 104 -5.30 17.68 9.01
C HIS A 104 -5.57 16.32 9.64
N GLY A 105 -4.76 15.99 10.64
CA GLY A 105 -4.95 14.87 11.54
C GLY A 105 -5.09 15.39 12.97
N MET A 106 -5.77 14.62 13.82
CA MET A 106 -5.96 14.95 15.23
C MET A 106 -5.87 13.68 16.06
N GLN A 107 -5.32 13.77 17.27
CA GLN A 107 -5.35 12.67 18.23
C GLN A 107 -6.30 13.00 19.39
N VAL A 108 -7.28 12.12 19.62
CA VAL A 108 -8.26 12.22 20.70
C VAL A 108 -8.27 10.90 21.46
N LYS A 109 -8.04 10.94 22.78
CA LYS A 109 -7.98 9.76 23.66
C LYS A 109 -7.10 8.63 23.09
N GLY A 110 -5.95 8.99 22.53
CA GLY A 110 -4.99 8.05 21.93
C GLY A 110 -5.36 7.55 20.51
N GLN A 111 -6.52 7.89 19.98
CA GLN A 111 -6.95 7.51 18.62
C GLN A 111 -6.66 8.62 17.61
N ASN A 112 -6.13 8.24 16.45
CA ASN A 112 -5.86 9.18 15.36
C ASN A 112 -7.10 9.31 14.47
N PHE A 113 -7.50 10.55 14.20
CA PHE A 113 -8.58 10.93 13.29
C PHE A 113 -8.01 11.71 12.12
N LEU A 114 -8.51 11.42 10.92
CA LEU A 114 -8.24 12.16 9.70
C LEU A 114 -9.40 13.11 9.48
N ILE A 115 -9.13 14.40 9.25
CA ILE A 115 -10.17 15.43 9.17
C ILE A 115 -10.65 15.58 7.71
N PRO A 116 -11.94 15.33 7.43
CA PRO A 116 -12.54 15.55 6.12
C PRO A 116 -12.72 17.03 5.77
N ILE A 117 -12.87 17.30 4.48
CA ILE A 117 -13.33 18.61 4.02
C ILE A 117 -14.80 18.83 4.43
N GLY A 118 -15.12 20.04 4.88
CA GLY A 118 -16.46 20.43 5.30
C GLY A 118 -16.81 20.03 6.74
N SER A 119 -15.90 19.41 7.48
CA SER A 119 -16.08 19.14 8.91
C SER A 119 -16.12 20.43 9.72
N TYR A 120 -17.04 20.47 10.69
CA TYR A 120 -17.13 21.54 11.67
C TYR A 120 -16.62 21.04 13.01
N VAL A 121 -15.41 21.46 13.39
CA VAL A 121 -14.76 21.04 14.63
C VAL A 121 -14.57 22.27 15.51
N SER A 122 -15.23 22.31 16.67
CA SER A 122 -15.03 23.36 17.68
C SER A 122 -14.59 22.81 19.04
N THR A 123 -14.80 21.52 19.28
CA THR A 123 -14.40 20.80 20.50
C THR A 123 -13.71 19.46 20.18
N GLU A 124 -13.02 18.89 21.17
CA GLU A 124 -12.41 17.55 21.05
C GLU A 124 -13.46 16.48 20.73
N THR A 125 -14.66 16.57 21.31
CA THR A 125 -15.76 15.64 21.06
C THR A 125 -16.23 15.67 19.61
N ASP A 126 -16.25 16.83 18.97
CA ASP A 126 -16.65 16.95 17.56
C ASP A 126 -15.71 16.17 16.64
N ILE A 127 -14.43 16.03 17.01
CA ILE A 127 -13.45 15.25 16.22
C ILE A 127 -13.87 13.78 16.14
N GLU A 128 -14.40 13.21 17.23
CA GLU A 128 -14.88 11.82 17.25
C GLU A 128 -16.08 11.63 16.29
N PHE A 129 -16.92 12.65 16.16
CA PHE A 129 -18.12 12.62 15.32
C PHE A 129 -17.90 13.08 13.88
N GLU A 130 -16.99 13.99 13.60
CA GLU A 130 -16.76 14.60 12.29
C GLU A 130 -15.58 13.96 11.57
N GLY A 131 -14.56 13.55 12.33
CA GLY A 131 -13.38 12.90 11.81
C GLY A 131 -13.62 11.49 11.27
N VAL A 132 -12.63 10.97 10.57
CA VAL A 132 -12.55 9.56 10.18
C VAL A 132 -11.44 8.90 10.96
N ALA A 133 -11.78 7.98 11.86
CA ALA A 133 -10.80 7.25 12.64
C ALA A 133 -9.84 6.45 11.73
N ALA A 134 -8.53 6.68 11.88
CA ALA A 134 -7.50 5.95 11.15
C ALA A 134 -7.55 4.43 11.44
N GLY A 135 -7.99 4.06 12.65
CA GLY A 135 -8.23 2.66 13.05
C GLY A 135 -9.24 1.94 12.15
N ARG A 136 -10.18 2.66 11.51
CA ARG A 136 -11.09 2.07 10.51
C ARG A 136 -10.35 1.56 9.29
N ILE A 137 -9.32 2.28 8.84
CA ILE A 137 -8.48 1.87 7.72
C ILE A 137 -7.64 0.67 8.13
N LEU A 138 -7.01 0.74 9.31
CA LEU A 138 -6.22 -0.37 9.86
C LEU A 138 -7.05 -1.66 9.94
N GLY A 139 -8.25 -1.61 10.52
CA GLY A 139 -9.12 -2.78 10.63
C GLY A 139 -9.55 -3.35 9.26
N LYS A 140 -9.72 -2.51 8.23
CA LYS A 140 -9.97 -2.99 6.85
C LYS A 140 -8.73 -3.69 6.27
N MET A 141 -7.54 -3.20 6.58
CA MET A 141 -6.27 -3.78 6.13
C MET A 141 -5.96 -5.11 6.83
N GLU A 142 -6.22 -5.21 8.13
CA GLU A 142 -6.11 -6.46 8.90
C GLU A 142 -7.10 -7.51 8.41
N ALA A 143 -8.38 -7.14 8.24
CA ALA A 143 -9.42 -8.05 7.79
C ALA A 143 -9.23 -8.53 6.33
N ALA A 144 -8.49 -7.78 5.51
CA ALA A 144 -8.24 -8.15 4.12
C ALA A 144 -7.23 -9.29 3.97
N GLY A 145 -6.38 -9.55 4.98
CA GLY A 145 -5.38 -10.62 4.93
C GLY A 145 -4.25 -10.39 3.92
N SER A 146 -4.03 -9.15 3.47
CA SER A 146 -2.89 -8.80 2.62
C SER A 146 -1.57 -9.11 3.34
N ARG A 147 -0.57 -9.57 2.59
CA ARG A 147 0.73 -9.99 3.15
C ARG A 147 1.50 -8.84 3.78
N VAL A 148 1.36 -7.64 3.22
CA VAL A 148 2.01 -6.43 3.70
C VAL A 148 1.00 -5.29 3.68
N ASN A 149 0.90 -4.57 4.79
CA ASN A 149 0.07 -3.38 4.95
C ASN A 149 0.95 -2.20 5.37
N ILE A 150 0.86 -1.09 4.63
CA ILE A 150 1.65 0.12 4.85
C ILE A 150 0.71 1.30 5.06
N ILE A 151 0.92 2.08 6.12
CA ILE A 151 0.18 3.30 6.41
C ILE A 151 1.17 4.45 6.51
N ILE A 152 0.91 5.52 5.75
CA ILE A 152 1.68 6.77 5.76
C ILE A 152 0.71 7.91 6.05
N LEU A 153 0.96 8.65 7.12
CA LEU A 153 0.17 9.81 7.51
C LEU A 153 1.08 11.05 7.48
N ASP A 154 0.88 11.88 6.47
CA ASP A 154 1.49 13.20 6.35
C ASP A 154 0.51 14.25 6.91
N ALA A 155 0.41 14.25 8.24
CA ALA A 155 -0.54 15.06 8.96
C ALA A 155 0.06 15.50 10.31
N CYS A 156 -0.28 16.70 10.74
CA CYS A 156 -0.12 17.07 12.14
C CYS A 156 -0.94 16.10 12.99
N ARG A 157 -0.43 15.75 14.18
CA ARG A 157 -1.11 14.87 15.14
C ARG A 157 -1.34 15.54 16.50
N ASP A 158 -1.04 16.82 16.57
CA ASP A 158 -1.23 17.62 17.77
C ASP A 158 -2.71 17.99 17.89
N ASN A 159 -3.26 17.90 19.10
CA ASN A 159 -4.61 18.36 19.39
C ASN A 159 -4.54 19.80 19.96
N PRO A 160 -5.03 20.83 19.25
CA PRO A 160 -5.03 22.21 19.74
C PRO A 160 -6.30 22.58 20.55
N TYR A 161 -7.20 21.63 20.81
CA TYR A 161 -8.49 21.83 21.49
C TYR A 161 -8.55 21.15 22.85
#